data_AF-A0A366JFW4-F1
#
_entry.id   AF-A0A366JFW4-F1
#
_cell.length_a   1.000
_cell.length_b   1.000
_cell.length_c   1.000
_cell.angle_alpha   90.00
_cell.angle_beta   90.00
_cell.angle_gamma   90.00
#
_symmetry.space_group_name_H-M   'P 1'
#
loop_
_entity.id
_entity.type
_entity.pdbx_description
1 polymer ?
#
loop_
_entity_poly.entity_id
_entity_poly.type
_entity_poly.pdbx_seq_one_letter_code
_entity_poly.pdbx_strand_id
1 'polypeptide(L)'
;MTRLVMFLALFISNLAIAQDEIYTGYFSNKALSGYDTVAYFTDHKPVEGSDKFVTEYKGADWYFASQEHLDMFKAEPEKYAPQYGGYCAWAISAKSDFASADPKKWAVVDGKLYLNYDEKVKQMWDQNQALHIKQADANWPALIRKK
;
A
#
# COMPACT_ATOMS: atom_id res chain seq x y z
N MET A 1 15.05 -18.54 59.42
CA MET A 1 13.90 -17.96 58.71
C MET A 1 14.38 -16.80 57.85
N THR A 2 14.63 -17.03 56.56
CA THR A 2 14.56 -15.95 55.56
C THR A 2 14.36 -16.62 54.20
N ARG A 3 13.16 -16.52 53.66
CA ARG A 3 12.82 -17.02 52.32
C ARG A 3 13.38 -16.04 51.31
N LEU A 4 14.31 -16.49 50.47
CA LEU A 4 14.79 -15.73 49.32
C LEU A 4 13.69 -15.79 48.24
N VAL A 5 12.97 -14.69 48.05
CA VAL A 5 11.97 -14.55 46.98
C VAL A 5 12.72 -14.14 45.71
N MET A 6 12.88 -15.07 44.76
CA MET A 6 13.33 -14.75 43.40
C MET A 6 12.19 -14.02 42.66
N PHE A 7 12.41 -12.75 42.32
CA PHE A 7 11.58 -12.03 41.36
C PHE A 7 11.98 -12.47 39.94
N LEU A 8 11.13 -13.28 39.29
CA LEU A 8 11.24 -13.60 37.87
C LEU A 8 10.63 -12.43 37.07
N ALA A 9 11.46 -11.53 36.54
CA ALA A 9 11.02 -10.49 35.63
C ALA A 9 10.73 -11.10 34.24
N LEU A 10 9.44 -11.29 33.92
CA LEU A 10 9.01 -11.61 32.56
C LEU A 10 9.18 -10.37 31.67
N PHE A 11 10.20 -10.39 30.80
CA PHE A 11 10.27 -9.49 29.65
C PHE A 11 9.19 -9.88 28.64
N ILE A 12 8.07 -9.16 28.64
CA ILE A 12 7.10 -9.24 27.55
C ILE A 12 7.70 -8.44 26.39
N SER A 13 8.42 -9.12 25.50
CA SER A 13 8.85 -8.53 24.23
C SER A 13 7.60 -8.21 23.41
N ASN A 14 7.28 -6.92 23.26
CA ASN A 14 6.28 -6.47 22.30
C ASN A 14 6.75 -6.88 20.92
N LEU A 15 6.10 -7.89 20.32
CA LEU A 15 6.26 -8.17 18.90
C LEU A 15 5.61 -7.02 18.14
N ALA A 16 6.42 -6.07 17.69
CA ALA A 16 5.98 -5.06 16.73
C ALA A 16 5.78 -5.78 15.39
N ILE A 17 4.52 -6.00 15.00
CA ILE A 17 4.20 -6.48 13.66
C ILE A 17 4.20 -5.26 12.74
N ALA A 18 5.24 -5.13 11.92
CA ALA A 18 5.24 -4.22 10.79
C ALA A 18 4.19 -4.68 9.77
N GLN A 19 3.43 -3.75 9.20
CA GLN A 19 2.63 -4.05 8.01
C GLN A 19 3.55 -4.12 6.79
N ASP A 20 3.18 -4.96 5.82
CA ASP A 20 3.93 -5.11 4.58
C ASP A 20 3.91 -3.81 3.75
N GLU A 21 4.91 -3.65 2.88
CA GLU A 21 4.98 -2.46 2.02
C GLU A 21 3.81 -2.42 1.02
N ILE A 22 3.36 -3.60 0.56
CA ILE A 22 2.20 -3.74 -0.33
C ILE A 22 1.01 -4.26 0.47
N TYR A 23 -0.07 -3.49 0.48
CA TYR A 23 -1.34 -3.91 1.04
C TYR A 23 -1.91 -5.08 0.24
N THR A 24 -2.21 -6.16 0.94
CA THR A 24 -3.00 -7.29 0.44
C THR A 24 -4.17 -7.55 1.39
N GLY A 25 -5.22 -8.21 0.88
CA GLY A 25 -6.40 -8.52 1.67
C GLY A 25 -6.14 -9.61 2.71
N TYR A 26 -6.87 -9.62 3.82
CA TYR A 26 -6.66 -10.60 4.90
C TYR A 26 -6.70 -12.09 4.46
N PHE A 27 -7.46 -12.39 3.40
CA PHE A 27 -7.60 -13.75 2.85
C PHE A 27 -7.00 -13.89 1.44
N SER A 28 -6.15 -12.96 1.01
CA SER A 28 -5.67 -12.91 -0.38
C SER A 28 -4.33 -12.19 -0.51
N ASN A 29 -3.39 -12.75 -1.28
CA ASN A 29 -2.11 -12.09 -1.55
C ASN A 29 -2.13 -11.09 -2.74
N LYS A 30 -3.33 -10.69 -3.20
CA LYS A 30 -3.48 -9.84 -4.37
C LYS A 30 -3.10 -8.39 -4.06
N ALA A 31 -2.05 -7.90 -4.68
CA ALA A 31 -1.76 -6.46 -4.73
C ALA A 31 -2.92 -5.72 -5.39
N LEU A 32 -3.27 -4.56 -4.87
CA LEU A 32 -4.30 -3.68 -5.43
C LEU A 32 -5.65 -4.38 -5.68
N SER A 33 -6.00 -5.36 -4.85
CA SER A 33 -7.20 -6.20 -5.01
C SER A 33 -7.29 -6.92 -6.37
N GLY A 34 -6.16 -7.11 -7.06
CA GLY A 34 -6.08 -7.75 -8.37
C GLY A 34 -6.30 -6.82 -9.56
N TYR A 35 -6.31 -5.50 -9.36
CA TYR A 35 -6.36 -4.54 -10.45
C TYR A 35 -4.97 -4.37 -11.10
N ASP A 36 -4.99 -4.17 -12.42
CA ASP A 36 -3.82 -3.87 -13.21
C ASP A 36 -3.32 -2.46 -12.91
N THR A 37 -2.16 -2.37 -12.24
CA THR A 37 -1.58 -1.09 -11.83
C THR A 37 -1.04 -0.28 -13.01
N VAL A 38 -0.69 -0.92 -14.14
CA VAL A 38 -0.20 -0.24 -15.36
C VAL A 38 -1.35 0.47 -16.07
N ALA A 39 -2.55 -0.10 -16.05
CA ALA A 39 -3.74 0.44 -16.70
C ALA A 39 -4.14 1.85 -16.19
N TYR A 40 -3.76 2.22 -14.96
CA TYR A 40 -3.97 3.59 -14.45
C TYR A 40 -3.18 4.64 -15.25
N PHE A 41 -2.05 4.26 -15.81
CA PHE A 41 -1.14 5.13 -16.56
C PHE A 41 -1.35 5.05 -18.07
N THR A 42 -1.69 3.86 -18.60
CA THR A 42 -1.88 3.62 -20.04
C THR A 42 -3.33 3.81 -20.47
N ASP A 43 -4.27 3.18 -19.76
CA ASP A 43 -5.70 3.16 -20.11
C ASP A 43 -6.50 4.24 -19.39
N HIS A 44 -5.87 4.94 -18.44
CA HIS A 44 -6.46 5.98 -17.59
C HIS A 44 -7.74 5.54 -16.86
N LYS A 45 -7.80 4.25 -16.49
CA LYS A 45 -8.92 3.67 -15.75
C LYS A 45 -8.46 2.44 -14.97
N PRO A 46 -9.15 2.10 -13.86
CA PRO A 46 -8.92 0.84 -13.18
C PRO A 46 -9.41 -0.31 -14.06
N VAL A 47 -8.54 -1.27 -14.35
CA VAL A 47 -8.85 -2.49 -15.10
C VAL A 47 -8.53 -3.69 -14.22
N GLU A 48 -9.41 -4.69 -14.17
CA GLU A 48 -9.12 -5.93 -13.44
C GLU A 48 -8.09 -6.76 -14.21
N GLY A 49 -7.09 -7.27 -13.49
CA GLY A 49 -6.11 -8.18 -14.06
C GLY A 49 -6.65 -9.60 -14.22
N SER A 50 -5.93 -10.40 -14.99
CA SER A 50 -6.22 -11.82 -15.21
C SER A 50 -5.22 -12.70 -14.47
N ASP A 51 -5.68 -13.85 -14.00
CA ASP A 51 -4.84 -14.95 -13.50
C ASP A 51 -3.84 -15.52 -14.53
N LYS A 52 -3.97 -15.16 -15.80
CA LYS A 52 -3.03 -15.51 -16.88
C LYS A 52 -1.77 -14.65 -16.88
N PHE A 53 -1.85 -13.42 -16.36
CA PHE A 53 -0.76 -12.46 -16.40
C PHE A 53 -0.46 -12.00 -14.97
N VAL A 54 0.44 -12.74 -14.31
CA VAL A 54 0.76 -12.55 -12.89
C VAL A 54 2.27 -12.46 -12.68
N THR A 55 2.69 -11.63 -11.72
CA THR A 55 4.05 -11.65 -11.18
C THR A 55 4.04 -11.38 -9.69
N GLU A 56 5.02 -11.91 -8.97
CA GLU A 56 5.28 -11.51 -7.59
C GLU A 56 6.18 -10.26 -7.58
N TYR A 57 5.87 -9.31 -6.71
CA TYR A 57 6.74 -8.19 -6.38
C TYR A 57 6.45 -7.66 -4.97
N LYS A 58 7.50 -7.53 -4.16
CA LYS A 58 7.46 -7.09 -2.75
C LYS A 58 6.52 -7.92 -1.87
N GLY A 59 6.50 -9.23 -2.09
CA GLY A 59 5.73 -10.21 -1.31
C GLY A 59 4.28 -10.39 -1.77
N ALA A 60 3.81 -9.60 -2.75
CA ALA A 60 2.43 -9.63 -3.22
C ALA A 60 2.31 -10.09 -4.68
N ASP A 61 1.17 -10.67 -5.02
CA ASP A 61 0.83 -11.10 -6.39
C ASP A 61 0.15 -9.96 -7.15
N TRP A 62 0.74 -9.55 -8.27
CA TRP A 62 0.25 -8.49 -9.16
C TRP A 62 -0.37 -9.10 -10.41
N TYR A 63 -1.55 -8.61 -10.77
CA TYR A 63 -2.36 -9.14 -11.87
C TYR A 63 -2.50 -8.09 -12.95
N PHE A 64 -2.40 -8.50 -14.21
CA PHE A 64 -2.41 -7.58 -15.36
C PHE A 64 -3.48 -7.99 -16.37
N ALA A 65 -4.03 -7.01 -17.09
CA ALA A 65 -5.06 -7.22 -18.10
C ALA A 65 -4.47 -7.81 -19.39
N SER A 66 -3.16 -7.64 -19.61
CA SER A 66 -2.45 -8.08 -20.80
C SER A 66 -1.01 -8.50 -20.51
N GLN A 67 -0.41 -9.26 -21.43
CA GLN A 67 1.01 -9.60 -21.38
C GLN A 67 1.89 -8.33 -21.47
N GLU A 68 1.47 -7.35 -22.28
CA GLU A 68 2.17 -6.07 -22.44
C GLU A 68 2.26 -5.31 -21.12
N HIS A 69 1.16 -5.20 -20.37
CA HIS A 69 1.16 -4.55 -19.06
C HIS A 69 2.03 -5.31 -18.04
N LEU A 70 1.99 -6.64 -18.05
CA LEU A 70 2.88 -7.47 -17.22
C LEU A 70 4.36 -7.18 -17.53
N ASP A 71 4.72 -7.09 -18.81
CA ASP A 71 6.10 -6.83 -19.24
C ASP A 71 6.54 -5.39 -18.87
N MET A 72 5.65 -4.41 -19.02
CA MET A 72 5.89 -3.03 -18.56
C MET A 72 6.15 -2.96 -17.06
N PHE A 73 5.34 -3.65 -16.26
CA PHE A 73 5.53 -3.68 -14.81
C PHE A 73 6.84 -4.37 -14.42
N LYS A 74 7.17 -5.50 -15.03
CA LYS A 74 8.44 -6.21 -14.77
C LYS A 74 9.66 -5.38 -15.12
N ALA A 75 9.58 -4.53 -16.14
CA ALA A 75 10.67 -3.65 -16.54
C ALA A 75 10.89 -2.49 -15.54
N GLU A 76 9.81 -1.89 -15.02
CA GLU A 76 9.89 -0.71 -14.16
C GLU A 76 8.83 -0.75 -13.03
N PRO A 77 8.91 -1.68 -12.06
CA PRO A 77 7.82 -1.90 -11.10
C PRO A 77 7.59 -0.68 -10.18
N GLU A 78 8.65 0.05 -9.83
CA GLU A 78 8.56 1.27 -9.01
C GLU A 78 7.80 2.42 -9.68
N LYS A 79 7.74 2.44 -11.02
CA LYS A 79 7.01 3.45 -11.79
C LYS A 79 5.50 3.21 -11.72
N TYR A 80 5.09 1.95 -11.70
CA TYR A 80 3.68 1.58 -11.83
C TYR A 80 3.04 1.17 -10.50
N ALA A 81 3.81 0.75 -9.49
CA ALA A 81 3.28 0.47 -8.16
C ALA A 81 2.72 1.76 -7.51
N PRO A 82 1.62 1.68 -6.72
CA PRO A 82 1.12 2.84 -6.00
C PRO A 82 2.17 3.36 -5.00
N GLN A 83 2.27 4.69 -4.87
CA GLN A 83 3.27 5.36 -4.04
C GLN A 83 3.27 4.88 -2.58
N TYR A 84 2.09 4.48 -2.07
CA TYR A 84 1.91 3.93 -0.72
C TYR A 84 1.35 2.51 -0.75
N GLY A 85 1.78 1.70 -1.73
CA GLY A 85 1.60 0.24 -1.71
C GLY A 85 0.15 -0.28 -1.73
N GLY A 86 -0.83 0.53 -2.10
CA GLY A 86 -2.25 0.15 -2.03
C GLY A 86 -2.96 0.57 -0.74
N TYR A 87 -2.27 1.27 0.16
CA TYR A 87 -2.89 1.95 1.30
C TYR A 87 -3.46 3.32 0.90
N CYS A 88 -4.43 3.78 1.68
CA CYS A 88 -5.08 5.09 1.52
C CYS A 88 -4.08 6.23 1.76
N ALA A 89 -3.78 7.00 0.73
CA ALA A 89 -2.85 8.13 0.77
C ALA A 89 -3.28 9.20 1.80
N TRP A 90 -4.58 9.45 1.95
CA TRP A 90 -5.08 10.34 2.98
C TRP A 90 -4.84 9.81 4.40
N ALA A 91 -4.97 8.51 4.65
CA ALA A 91 -4.71 7.93 5.96
C ALA A 91 -3.22 8.03 6.32
N ILE A 92 -2.34 7.68 5.38
CA ILE A 92 -0.88 7.84 5.54
C ILE A 92 -0.54 9.31 5.84
N SER A 93 -1.18 10.26 5.15
CA SER A 93 -0.97 11.70 5.34
C SER A 93 -1.54 12.22 6.68
N ALA A 94 -2.85 12.15 6.86
CA ALA A 94 -3.57 12.87 7.90
C ALA A 94 -3.66 12.11 9.22
N LYS A 95 -3.44 10.80 9.20
CA LYS A 95 -3.49 9.93 10.39
C LYS A 95 -2.15 9.30 10.73
N SER A 96 -1.18 9.32 9.81
CA SER A 96 0.06 8.54 9.95
C SER A 96 -0.28 7.09 10.34
N ASP A 97 -1.23 6.50 9.62
CA ASP A 97 -1.74 5.16 9.89
C ASP A 97 -2.18 4.48 8.59
N PHE A 98 -2.30 3.15 8.63
CA PHE A 98 -2.71 2.34 7.49
C PHE A 98 -4.24 2.25 7.41
N ALA A 99 -4.75 2.39 6.19
CA ALA A 99 -6.09 1.95 5.83
C ALA A 99 -6.02 1.39 4.41
N SER A 100 -6.83 0.37 4.10
CA SER A 100 -6.94 -0.14 2.75
C SER A 100 -7.41 0.96 1.79
N ALA A 101 -7.13 0.81 0.50
CA ALA A 101 -7.68 1.70 -0.50
C ALA A 101 -8.64 0.96 -1.44
N ASP A 102 -9.62 1.70 -1.97
CA ASP A 102 -10.43 1.24 -3.09
C ASP A 102 -9.67 1.52 -4.40
N PRO A 103 -9.36 0.50 -5.22
CA PRO A 103 -8.71 0.66 -6.53
C PRO A 103 -9.41 1.67 -7.46
N LYS A 104 -10.69 1.94 -7.24
CA LYS A 104 -11.49 2.89 -8.04
C LYS A 104 -11.36 4.34 -7.55
N LYS A 105 -10.73 4.59 -6.39
CA LYS A 105 -10.59 5.91 -5.78
C LYS A 105 -9.15 6.39 -5.86
N TRP A 106 -8.72 6.70 -7.08
CA TRP A 106 -7.33 6.95 -7.40
C TRP A 106 -7.07 8.35 -7.95
N ALA A 107 -5.80 8.71 -8.06
CA ALA A 107 -5.29 9.81 -8.86
C ALA A 107 -3.86 9.47 -9.31
N VAL A 108 -3.48 9.90 -10.51
CA VAL A 108 -2.07 9.96 -10.90
C VAL A 108 -1.62 11.42 -10.78
N VAL A 109 -0.65 11.68 -9.92
CA VAL A 109 -0.09 13.02 -9.69
C VAL A 109 1.42 12.93 -9.87
N ASP A 110 1.98 13.77 -10.74
CA ASP A 110 3.42 13.79 -11.08
C ASP A 110 3.97 12.40 -11.42
N GLY A 111 3.21 11.62 -12.19
CA GLY A 111 3.60 10.29 -12.64
C GLY A 111 3.55 9.20 -11.58
N LYS A 112 2.92 9.45 -10.43
CA LYS A 112 2.77 8.47 -9.34
C LYS A 112 1.30 8.18 -9.05
N LEU A 113 0.98 6.91 -8.80
CA LEU A 113 -0.38 6.46 -8.47
C LEU A 113 -0.65 6.58 -6.97
N TYR A 114 -1.74 7.25 -6.63
CA TYR A 114 -2.27 7.41 -5.28
C TYR A 114 -3.68 6.85 -5.21
N LEU A 115 -4.01 6.20 -4.09
CA LEU A 115 -5.30 5.57 -3.86
C LEU A 115 -5.90 6.05 -2.53
N ASN A 116 -7.22 6.02 -2.41
CA ASN A 116 -7.93 6.44 -1.23
C ASN A 116 -8.98 5.40 -0.81
N TYR A 117 -9.38 5.44 0.46
CA TYR A 117 -10.27 4.45 1.06
C TYR A 117 -11.66 4.42 0.41
N ASP A 118 -12.26 5.58 0.19
CA ASP A 118 -13.58 5.73 -0.44
C ASP A 118 -13.68 7.09 -1.17
N GLU A 119 -14.86 7.35 -1.74
CA GLU A 119 -15.14 8.60 -2.47
C GLU A 119 -15.01 9.85 -1.57
N LYS A 120 -15.49 9.78 -0.33
CA LYS A 120 -15.45 10.93 0.59
C LYS A 120 -14.02 11.25 1.01
N VAL A 121 -13.22 10.23 1.29
CA VAL A 121 -11.80 10.35 1.62
C VAL A 121 -11.01 10.84 0.42
N LYS A 122 -11.31 10.35 -0.78
CA LYS A 122 -10.73 10.89 -2.02
C LYS A 122 -11.02 12.38 -2.17
N GLN A 123 -12.26 12.83 -1.96
CA GLN A 123 -12.60 14.26 -2.03
C GLN A 123 -11.83 15.08 -0.99
N MET A 124 -11.65 14.58 0.23
CA MET A 124 -10.79 15.26 1.22
C MET A 124 -9.34 15.34 0.76
N TRP A 125 -8.81 14.27 0.17
CA TRP A 125 -7.45 14.25 -0.37
C TRP A 125 -7.26 15.19 -1.57
N ASP A 126 -8.25 15.25 -2.46
CA ASP A 126 -8.23 16.09 -3.65
C ASP A 126 -8.26 17.59 -3.34
N GLN A 127 -8.76 18.00 -2.16
CA GLN A 127 -8.76 19.40 -1.73
C GLN A 127 -7.34 19.99 -1.61
N ASN A 128 -6.33 19.18 -1.29
CA ASN A 128 -4.95 19.63 -1.21
C ASN A 128 -3.95 18.48 -1.39
N GLN A 129 -3.87 17.95 -2.61
CA GLN A 129 -3.01 16.81 -2.95
C GLN A 129 -1.55 17.08 -2.59
N ALA A 130 -1.02 18.27 -2.87
CA ALA A 130 0.37 18.62 -2.58
C ALA A 130 0.71 18.56 -1.08
N LEU A 131 -0.19 19.06 -0.21
CA LEU A 131 -0.04 18.93 1.24
C LEU A 131 -0.06 17.46 1.66
N HIS A 132 -1.02 16.70 1.16
CA HIS A 132 -1.18 15.30 1.55
C HIS A 132 -0.01 14.44 1.10
N ILE A 133 0.48 14.64 -0.13
CA ILE A 133 1.67 13.95 -0.64
C ILE A 133 2.88 14.26 0.24
N LYS A 134 3.15 15.54 0.51
CA LYS A 134 4.28 15.94 1.37
C LYS A 134 4.21 15.30 2.77
N GLN A 135 3.03 15.27 3.39
CA GLN A 135 2.84 14.68 4.71
C GLN A 135 2.98 13.16 4.67
N ALA A 136 2.38 12.51 3.67
CA ALA A 136 2.45 11.07 3.53
C ALA A 136 3.87 10.60 3.22
N ASP A 137 4.63 11.31 2.39
CA ASP A 137 6.05 11.03 2.13
C ASP A 137 6.91 11.12 3.41
N ALA A 138 6.56 12.02 4.34
CA ALA A 138 7.24 12.11 5.63
C ALA A 138 6.86 10.97 6.59
N ASN A 139 5.59 10.55 6.58
CA ASN A 139 5.07 9.52 7.48
C ASN A 139 5.41 8.09 7.00
N TRP A 140 5.38 7.86 5.68
CA TRP A 140 5.48 6.54 5.07
C TRP A 140 6.72 5.76 5.50
N PRO A 141 7.95 6.33 5.48
CA PRO A 141 9.12 5.61 5.94
C PRO A 141 9.06 5.21 7.42
N ALA A 142 8.35 5.96 8.27
CA ALA A 142 8.19 5.60 9.68
C ALA A 142 7.17 4.46 9.87
N LEU A 143 6.17 4.36 8.99
CA LEU A 143 5.14 3.33 9.05
C LEU A 143 5.65 1.97 8.61
N ILE A 144 6.40 1.91 7.51
CA ILE A 144 6.93 0.65 6.97
C ILE A 144 8.22 0.17 7.65
N ARG A 145 8.94 1.05 8.38
CA ARG A 145 10.21 0.71 9.05
C ARG A 145 10.08 0.38 10.53
N LYS A 146 8.88 0.31 11.11
CA LYS A 146 8.69 -0.13 12.51
C LYS A 146 9.10 -1.61 12.65
N LYS A 147 10.41 -1.84 12.82
CA LYS A 147 11.04 -3.10 13.25
C LYS A 147 11.25 -3.07 14.76
#